data_AF-A0A0V1BXY4-F1
#
_entry.id   AF-A0A0V1BXY4-F1
#
_cell.length_a   1.000
_cell.length_b   1.000
_cell.length_c   1.000
_cell.angle_alpha   90.00
_cell.angle_beta   90.00
_cell.angle_gamma   90.00
#
_symmetry.space_group_name_H-M   'P 1'
#
loop_
_entity.id
_entity.type
_entity.pdbx_description
1 polymer ?
#
loop_
_entity_poly.entity_id
_entity_poly.type
_entity_poly.pdbx_seq_one_letter_code
_entity_poly.pdbx_strand_id
1 'polypeptide(L)'
;MPMAMFQEVAAVANLVNEGFGDCPQVERFCYASDSRSIYIFGGIGFDENYKDQLYRFKIGSGWEELDQCGDFPLSRADACLGLNGNKLYLFGGTNSNLVLLNDFIEYDIGLKTWRRIAPAGGYLPPPLSKASMCNVELCLYLFGGETEQTENANMGRGYSNKIYRYSIVEHKWEEISPKSTVRPPAVCGCTIVAVGRKLCLIGGIARDNSINDQVYVFDTGKKETWNLWGEKAPGVGRAFHSAIAFAGHYILVYGGKDQEEWESSNFFIFDVEKRQWFESKCDEVRAFTAIAGERFGHAAGILRDHHNCSSLVVCGGVRDQDFASGVVQTILRDLNMLELTVILEFLIPYHSVSRDSKQAESKPSDCAANNDCIDL
;
A
#
# COMPACT_ATOMS: atom_id res chain seq x y z
N MET A 1 -6.81 -4.31 33.40
CA MET A 1 -7.79 -5.07 32.58
C MET A 1 -7.31 -6.51 32.48
N PRO A 2 -8.18 -7.53 32.64
CA PRO A 2 -7.73 -8.86 33.02
C PRO A 2 -7.41 -9.76 31.82
N MET A 3 -6.46 -10.69 32.00
CA MET A 3 -6.06 -11.77 31.09
C MET A 3 -7.18 -12.50 30.33
N ALA A 4 -8.41 -12.51 30.85
CA ALA A 4 -9.56 -13.13 30.20
C ALA A 4 -9.91 -12.46 28.86
N MET A 5 -9.73 -11.14 28.74
CA MET A 5 -9.94 -10.41 27.49
C MET A 5 -8.86 -10.77 26.46
N PHE A 6 -7.63 -11.03 26.89
CA PHE A 6 -6.57 -11.55 26.01
C PHE A 6 -6.84 -12.98 25.54
N GLN A 7 -7.52 -13.81 26.32
CA GLN A 7 -7.92 -15.16 25.90
C GLN A 7 -9.11 -15.14 24.92
N GLU A 8 -10.07 -14.22 25.08
CA GLU A 8 -11.15 -14.02 24.10
C GLU A 8 -10.66 -13.34 22.81
N VAL A 9 -9.77 -12.34 22.92
CA VAL A 9 -9.12 -11.70 21.76
C VAL A 9 -8.19 -12.67 21.06
N ALA A 10 -7.46 -13.53 21.77
CA ALA A 10 -6.72 -14.65 21.18
C ALA A 10 -7.65 -15.72 20.61
N ALA A 11 -8.89 -15.86 21.08
CA ALA A 11 -9.88 -16.76 20.47
C ALA A 11 -10.46 -16.19 19.17
N VAL A 12 -10.60 -14.85 19.05
CA VAL A 12 -10.94 -14.16 17.80
C VAL A 12 -9.75 -14.13 16.83
N ALA A 13 -8.52 -14.02 17.35
CA ALA A 13 -7.28 -14.04 16.59
C ALA A 13 -6.68 -15.43 16.36
N ASN A 14 -7.27 -16.50 16.90
CA ASN A 14 -6.96 -17.90 16.54
C ASN A 14 -7.59 -18.23 15.17
N LEU A 15 -7.26 -17.40 14.18
CA LEU A 15 -7.71 -17.52 12.82
C LEU A 15 -6.83 -18.53 12.08
N VAL A 16 -7.15 -19.79 12.39
CA VAL A 16 -7.16 -20.94 11.48
C VAL A 16 -5.90 -21.04 10.61
N ASN A 17 -4.85 -21.62 11.17
CA ASN A 17 -3.62 -21.95 10.44
C ASN A 17 -3.70 -23.31 9.72
N GLU A 18 -4.85 -23.99 9.75
CA GLU A 18 -5.03 -25.29 9.09
C GLU A 18 -5.64 -25.09 7.69
N GLY A 19 -4.79 -25.10 6.66
CA GLY A 19 -5.25 -25.34 5.28
C GLY A 19 -5.11 -24.21 4.26
N PHE A 20 -4.43 -23.09 4.57
CA PHE A 20 -4.31 -21.95 3.64
C PHE A 20 -3.05 -21.89 2.78
N GLY A 21 -2.15 -22.88 2.86
CA GLY A 21 -0.91 -22.91 2.09
C GLY A 21 0.11 -21.82 2.51
N ASP A 22 1.37 -22.00 2.12
CA ASP A 22 2.43 -21.03 2.43
C ASP A 22 2.27 -19.77 1.58
N CYS A 23 2.35 -18.59 2.23
CA CYS A 23 2.44 -17.32 1.52
C CYS A 23 3.68 -17.33 0.60
N PRO A 24 3.56 -16.90 -0.66
CA PRO A 24 4.71 -16.79 -1.55
C PRO A 24 5.82 -15.95 -0.90
N GLN A 25 7.03 -16.52 -0.86
CA GLN A 25 8.20 -15.94 -0.20
C GLN A 25 8.88 -14.92 -1.13
N VAL A 26 8.15 -13.83 -1.39
CA VAL A 26 8.55 -12.75 -2.28
C VAL A 26 8.33 -11.39 -1.64
N GLU A 27 9.24 -10.46 -1.89
CA GLU A 27 9.09 -9.04 -1.58
C GLU A 27 8.92 -8.22 -2.87
N ARG A 28 8.52 -6.96 -2.75
CA ARG A 28 8.44 -6.01 -3.89
C ARG A 28 7.58 -6.52 -5.05
N PHE A 29 6.64 -7.40 -4.76
CA PHE A 29 5.60 -7.83 -5.69
C PHE A 29 4.59 -6.71 -5.92
N CYS A 30 3.86 -6.79 -7.02
CA CYS A 30 2.68 -5.96 -7.25
C CYS A 30 1.42 -6.73 -6.86
N TYR A 31 0.35 -6.02 -6.46
CA TYR A 31 -0.89 -6.68 -6.06
C TYR A 31 -2.14 -5.90 -6.48
N ALA A 32 -3.24 -6.63 -6.58
CA ALA A 32 -4.58 -6.11 -6.75
C ALA A 32 -5.57 -7.01 -5.99
N SER A 33 -6.70 -6.47 -5.55
CA SER A 33 -7.71 -7.25 -4.81
C SER A 33 -9.13 -6.89 -5.23
N ASP A 34 -10.02 -7.87 -5.11
CA ASP A 34 -11.47 -7.68 -5.08
C ASP A 34 -12.02 -8.21 -3.75
N SER A 35 -13.35 -8.25 -3.61
CA SER A 35 -14.00 -8.76 -2.40
C SER A 35 -13.86 -10.27 -2.21
N ARG A 36 -13.17 -11.00 -3.08
CA ARG A 36 -13.03 -12.47 -3.02
C ARG A 36 -11.58 -12.91 -2.99
N SER A 37 -10.68 -12.12 -3.56
CA SER A 37 -9.31 -12.56 -3.80
C SER A 37 -8.30 -11.42 -3.73
N ILE A 38 -7.12 -11.75 -3.23
CA ILE A 38 -5.90 -10.95 -3.43
C ILE A 38 -5.08 -11.66 -4.51
N TYR A 39 -4.59 -10.90 -5.47
CA TYR A 39 -3.67 -11.36 -6.50
C TYR A 39 -2.32 -10.69 -6.28
N ILE A 40 -1.23 -11.46 -6.34
CA ILE A 40 0.14 -10.92 -6.31
C ILE A 40 0.93 -11.46 -7.49
N PHE A 41 1.75 -10.61 -8.09
CA PHE A 41 2.58 -10.97 -9.24
C PHE A 41 4.02 -10.50 -9.07
N GLY A 42 4.95 -11.38 -9.42
CA GLY A 42 6.39 -11.10 -9.47
C GLY A 42 7.00 -10.81 -8.09
N GLY A 43 7.92 -9.86 -8.06
CA GLY A 43 8.71 -9.53 -6.88
C GLY A 43 10.12 -10.12 -6.92
N ILE A 44 10.81 -10.07 -5.79
CA ILE A 44 12.14 -10.65 -5.57
C ILE A 44 11.99 -11.73 -4.51
N GLY A 45 12.44 -12.94 -4.81
CA GLY A 45 12.46 -14.03 -3.84
C GLY A 45 13.60 -13.88 -2.84
N PHE A 46 13.58 -14.66 -1.76
CA PHE A 46 14.68 -14.68 -0.79
C PHE A 46 15.97 -15.30 -1.33
N ASP A 47 15.86 -15.97 -2.48
CA ASP A 47 16.99 -16.39 -3.31
C ASP A 47 17.55 -15.25 -4.17
N GLU A 48 17.10 -14.01 -3.93
CA GLU A 48 17.45 -12.76 -4.64
C GLU A 48 17.05 -12.76 -6.12
N ASN A 49 16.32 -13.78 -6.58
CA ASN A 49 15.89 -13.89 -7.95
C ASN A 49 14.57 -13.16 -8.17
N TYR A 50 14.51 -12.41 -9.27
CA TYR A 50 13.26 -11.82 -9.74
C TYR A 50 12.29 -12.92 -10.15
N LYS A 51 11.04 -12.77 -9.73
CA LYS A 51 9.95 -13.73 -9.94
C LYS A 51 8.96 -13.23 -10.99
N ASP A 52 8.25 -14.18 -11.58
CA ASP A 52 7.22 -14.00 -12.63
C ASP A 52 5.96 -14.84 -12.35
N GLN A 53 5.84 -15.38 -11.14
CA GLN A 53 4.70 -16.16 -10.72
C GLN A 53 3.52 -15.25 -10.36
N LEU A 54 2.31 -15.69 -10.73
CA LEU A 54 1.03 -15.08 -10.34
C LEU A 54 0.38 -15.97 -9.29
N TYR A 55 0.13 -15.43 -8.11
CA TYR A 55 -0.57 -16.12 -7.03
C TYR A 55 -1.90 -15.46 -6.73
N ARG A 56 -2.85 -16.28 -6.26
CA ARG A 56 -4.14 -15.85 -5.76
C ARG A 56 -4.36 -16.36 -4.35
N PHE A 57 -4.88 -15.50 -3.49
CA PHE A 57 -5.34 -15.86 -2.16
C PHE A 57 -6.86 -15.78 -2.07
N LYS A 58 -7.49 -16.75 -1.40
CA LYS A 58 -8.92 -16.73 -1.03
C LYS A 58 -9.12 -17.18 0.40
N ILE A 59 -10.05 -16.52 1.12
CA ILE A 59 -10.53 -17.03 2.39
C ILE A 59 -11.18 -18.41 2.16
N GLY A 60 -10.80 -19.41 2.95
CA GLY A 60 -11.30 -20.79 2.81
C GLY A 60 -10.40 -21.72 1.97
N SER A 61 -9.69 -21.20 0.97
CA SER A 61 -8.84 -22.02 0.08
C SER A 61 -7.36 -21.70 0.14
N GLY A 62 -7.00 -20.52 0.66
CA GLY A 62 -5.60 -20.14 0.83
C GLY A 62 -4.95 -19.63 -0.44
N TRP A 63 -3.62 -19.72 -0.47
CA TRP A 63 -2.78 -19.39 -1.60
C TRP A 63 -2.78 -20.49 -2.65
N GLU A 64 -2.89 -20.09 -3.91
CA GLU A 64 -2.70 -20.94 -5.08
C GLU A 64 -1.85 -20.19 -6.11
N GLU A 65 -0.91 -20.90 -6.74
CA GLU A 65 -0.25 -20.42 -7.95
C GLU A 65 -1.21 -20.64 -9.13
N LEU A 66 -1.44 -19.60 -9.93
CA LEU A 66 -2.32 -19.68 -11.09
C LEU A 66 -1.54 -20.16 -12.31
N ASP A 67 -2.17 -20.96 -13.18
CA ASP A 67 -1.56 -21.31 -14.47
C ASP A 67 -1.39 -20.07 -15.35
N GLN A 68 -0.29 -20.01 -16.09
CA GLN A 68 0.04 -18.87 -16.93
C GLN A 68 0.53 -19.33 -18.30
N CYS A 69 -0.06 -18.82 -19.37
CA CYS A 69 0.39 -19.06 -20.75
C CYS A 69 0.19 -17.81 -21.62
N GLY A 70 0.56 -17.88 -22.92
CA GLY A 70 0.43 -16.75 -23.85
C GLY A 70 1.62 -15.79 -23.79
N ASP A 71 1.34 -14.48 -23.84
CA ASP A 71 2.36 -13.41 -23.79
C ASP A 71 2.87 -13.20 -22.36
N PHE A 72 3.48 -14.25 -21.81
CA PHE A 72 3.93 -14.30 -20.43
C PHE A 72 4.94 -13.18 -20.10
N PRO A 73 4.68 -12.37 -19.06
CA PRO A 73 5.57 -11.27 -18.67
C PRO A 73 6.92 -11.77 -18.17
N LEU A 74 7.99 -11.02 -18.45
CA LEU A 74 9.30 -11.24 -17.81
C LEU A 74 9.21 -11.04 -16.28
N SER A 75 10.11 -11.72 -15.56
CA SER A 75 10.28 -11.53 -14.13
C SER A 75 10.65 -10.10 -13.78
N ARG A 76 9.99 -9.57 -12.75
CA ARG A 76 10.02 -8.14 -12.42
C ARG A 76 9.61 -7.87 -10.97
N ALA A 77 10.08 -6.77 -10.43
CA ALA A 77 9.67 -6.22 -9.14
C ALA A 77 9.08 -4.80 -9.31
N ASP A 78 8.39 -4.32 -8.30
CA ASP A 78 7.82 -2.97 -8.20
C ASP A 78 6.93 -2.57 -9.38
N ALA A 79 6.28 -3.53 -10.03
CA ALA A 79 5.30 -3.27 -11.07
C ALA A 79 3.98 -2.73 -10.48
N CYS A 80 3.04 -2.39 -11.35
CA CYS A 80 1.68 -2.05 -10.97
C CYS A 80 0.71 -3.13 -11.45
N LEU A 81 -0.22 -3.55 -10.59
CA LEU A 81 -1.28 -4.48 -10.93
C LEU A 81 -2.65 -3.81 -10.72
N GLY A 82 -3.50 -3.89 -11.73
CA GLY A 82 -4.87 -3.39 -11.69
C GLY A 82 -5.84 -4.52 -11.97
N LEU A 83 -7.03 -4.46 -11.38
CA LEU A 83 -8.07 -5.47 -11.57
C LEU A 83 -9.34 -4.80 -12.08
N ASN A 84 -9.91 -5.34 -13.16
CA ASN A 84 -11.25 -4.96 -13.63
C ASN A 84 -12.00 -6.21 -14.13
N GLY A 85 -13.08 -6.56 -13.45
CA GLY A 85 -13.85 -7.76 -13.75
C GLY A 85 -13.00 -9.03 -13.65
N ASN A 86 -12.85 -9.74 -14.78
CA ASN A 86 -12.10 -11.00 -14.87
C ASN A 86 -10.67 -10.82 -15.43
N LYS A 87 -10.17 -9.59 -15.49
CA LYS A 87 -8.87 -9.26 -16.07
C LYS A 87 -7.97 -8.54 -15.09
N LEU A 88 -6.74 -9.03 -14.97
CA LEU A 88 -5.64 -8.29 -14.34
C LEU A 88 -4.88 -7.54 -15.42
N TYR A 89 -4.35 -6.38 -15.07
CA TYR A 89 -3.57 -5.51 -15.95
C TYR A 89 -2.25 -5.19 -15.26
N LEU A 90 -1.15 -5.62 -15.86
CA LEU A 90 0.20 -5.43 -15.38
C LEU A 90 0.86 -4.30 -16.17
N PHE A 91 1.44 -3.33 -15.46
CA PHE A 91 2.21 -2.25 -16.06
C PHE A 91 3.58 -2.10 -15.40
N GLY A 92 4.62 -1.99 -16.25
CA GLY A 92 5.95 -1.55 -15.85
C GLY A 92 6.65 -2.44 -14.82
N GLY A 93 7.37 -1.80 -13.90
CA GLY A 93 8.27 -2.44 -12.93
C GLY A 93 9.74 -2.37 -13.34
N THR A 94 10.57 -3.14 -12.64
CA THR A 94 12.01 -3.27 -12.90
C THR A 94 12.35 -4.74 -13.08
N ASN A 95 13.15 -5.09 -14.11
CA ASN A 95 13.65 -6.47 -14.29
C ASN A 95 14.98 -6.72 -13.55
N SER A 96 15.50 -7.95 -13.65
CA SER A 96 16.77 -8.34 -13.04
C SER A 96 18.00 -7.57 -13.54
N ASN A 97 17.93 -6.98 -14.73
CA ASN A 97 18.98 -6.10 -15.27
C ASN A 97 18.83 -4.63 -14.83
N LEU A 98 17.95 -4.35 -13.86
CA LEU A 98 17.65 -3.00 -13.36
C LEU A 98 17.10 -2.06 -14.45
N VAL A 99 16.51 -2.61 -15.51
CA VAL A 99 15.85 -1.82 -16.56
C VAL A 99 14.42 -1.55 -16.13
N LEU A 100 14.00 -0.28 -16.20
CA LEU A 100 12.62 0.12 -16.01
C LEU A 100 11.80 -0.32 -17.22
N LEU A 101 10.61 -0.88 -16.95
CA LEU A 101 9.71 -1.40 -17.97
C LEU A 101 8.51 -0.46 -18.17
N ASN A 102 7.91 -0.50 -19.37
CA ASN A 102 6.66 0.18 -19.71
C ASN A 102 5.70 -0.70 -20.53
N ASP A 103 5.95 -2.01 -20.57
CA ASP A 103 5.04 -2.94 -21.20
C ASP A 103 3.72 -2.99 -20.45
N PHE A 104 2.65 -3.24 -21.20
CA PHE A 104 1.29 -3.32 -20.70
C PHE A 104 0.65 -4.62 -21.17
N ILE A 105 0.31 -5.47 -20.20
CA ILE A 105 -0.08 -6.87 -20.45
C ILE A 105 -1.32 -7.15 -19.60
N GLU A 106 -2.31 -7.82 -20.17
CA GLU A 106 -3.47 -8.31 -19.41
C GLU A 106 -3.40 -9.82 -19.19
N TYR A 107 -3.87 -10.27 -18.04
CA TYR A 107 -4.15 -11.68 -17.75
C TYR A 107 -5.65 -11.89 -17.65
N ASP A 108 -6.18 -12.80 -18.44
CA ASP A 108 -7.57 -13.25 -18.29
C ASP A 108 -7.63 -14.39 -17.27
N ILE A 109 -8.28 -14.15 -16.13
CA ILE A 109 -8.34 -15.10 -15.00
C ILE A 109 -9.09 -16.38 -15.38
N GLY A 110 -10.05 -16.29 -16.32
CA GLY A 110 -10.87 -17.42 -16.74
C GLY A 110 -10.15 -18.28 -17.78
N LEU A 111 -9.46 -17.63 -18.71
CA LEU A 111 -8.67 -18.30 -19.76
C LEU A 111 -7.25 -18.68 -19.31
N LYS A 112 -6.81 -18.19 -18.15
CA LYS A 112 -5.47 -18.39 -17.59
C LYS A 112 -4.35 -17.98 -18.55
N THR A 113 -4.60 -16.93 -19.34
CA THR A 113 -3.74 -16.53 -20.46
C THR A 113 -3.36 -15.06 -20.34
N TRP A 114 -2.08 -14.77 -20.50
CA TRP A 114 -1.53 -13.43 -20.68
C TRP A 114 -1.63 -13.00 -22.15
N ARG A 115 -1.96 -11.73 -22.38
CA ARG A 115 -1.96 -11.09 -23.69
C ARG A 115 -1.35 -9.71 -23.59
N ARG A 116 -0.37 -9.43 -24.44
CA ARG A 116 0.21 -8.09 -24.56
C ARG A 116 -0.82 -7.17 -25.20
N ILE A 117 -1.03 -6.01 -24.58
CA ILE A 117 -1.92 -4.99 -25.12
C ILE A 117 -1.09 -4.06 -26.00
N ALA A 118 -1.51 -3.89 -27.25
CA ALA A 118 -1.07 -2.81 -28.12
C ALA A 118 -2.12 -1.68 -28.05
N PRO A 119 -1.86 -0.58 -27.31
CA PRO A 119 -2.86 0.47 -27.13
C PRO A 119 -3.20 1.16 -28.46
N ALA A 120 -4.47 1.53 -28.63
CA ALA A 120 -4.91 2.34 -29.74
C ALA A 120 -4.13 3.67 -29.78
N GLY A 121 -3.64 4.04 -30.96
CA GLY A 121 -2.77 5.21 -31.15
C GLY A 121 -1.31 5.00 -30.74
N GLY A 122 -0.94 3.82 -30.22
CA GLY A 122 0.45 3.44 -29.96
C GLY A 122 1.13 4.13 -28.76
N TYR A 123 0.39 4.96 -28.03
CA TYR A 123 0.92 5.63 -26.83
C TYR A 123 0.95 4.68 -25.63
N LEU A 124 2.06 4.70 -24.90
CA LEU A 124 2.25 4.07 -23.59
C LEU A 124 2.83 5.12 -22.64
N PRO A 125 2.47 5.10 -21.34
CA PRO A 125 3.22 5.85 -20.34
C PRO A 125 4.72 5.49 -20.38
N PRO A 126 5.61 6.37 -19.87
CA PRO A 126 7.04 6.08 -19.79
C PRO A 126 7.31 4.88 -18.87
N PRO A 127 8.55 4.34 -18.90
CA PRO A 127 8.95 3.33 -17.92
C PRO A 127 8.78 3.81 -16.49
N LEU A 128 8.01 3.06 -15.70
CA LEU A 128 7.70 3.39 -14.31
C LEU A 128 7.84 2.15 -13.43
N SER A 129 8.47 2.32 -12.28
CA SER A 129 8.45 1.35 -11.17
C SER A 129 8.01 2.03 -9.87
N LYS A 130 7.49 1.27 -8.90
CA LYS A 130 6.98 1.78 -7.61
C LYS A 130 5.91 2.87 -7.78
N ALA A 131 5.24 2.89 -8.93
CA ALA A 131 4.06 3.71 -9.18
C ALA A 131 2.85 3.08 -8.47
N SER A 132 1.72 3.78 -8.51
CA SER A 132 0.46 3.25 -7.98
C SER A 132 -0.60 3.23 -9.06
N MET A 133 -1.36 2.14 -9.15
CA MET A 133 -2.43 1.94 -10.12
C MET A 133 -3.74 1.57 -9.42
N CYS A 134 -4.84 2.17 -9.87
CA CYS A 134 -6.16 1.90 -9.33
C CYS A 134 -7.22 1.89 -10.45
N ASN A 135 -8.26 1.09 -10.29
CA ASN A 135 -9.39 1.05 -11.21
C ASN A 135 -10.51 1.99 -10.73
N VAL A 136 -11.06 2.78 -11.65
CA VAL A 136 -12.33 3.50 -11.47
C VAL A 136 -13.17 3.20 -12.69
N GLU A 137 -14.31 2.53 -12.49
CA GLU A 137 -15.21 2.12 -13.57
C GLU A 137 -14.45 1.32 -14.65
N LEU A 138 -14.50 1.73 -15.92
CA LEU A 138 -13.80 1.07 -17.04
C LEU A 138 -12.46 1.71 -17.38
N CYS A 139 -11.85 2.39 -16.40
CA CYS A 139 -10.58 3.08 -16.55
C CYS A 139 -9.56 2.63 -15.49
N LEU A 140 -8.32 2.43 -15.90
CA LEU A 140 -7.19 2.27 -14.99
C LEU A 140 -6.44 3.60 -14.93
N TYR A 141 -6.14 4.05 -13.72
CA TYR A 141 -5.36 5.25 -13.47
C TYR A 141 -4.02 4.86 -12.89
N LEU A 142 -2.95 5.47 -13.40
CA LEU A 142 -1.58 5.24 -12.97
C LEU A 142 -0.99 6.58 -12.52
N PHE A 143 -0.38 6.63 -11.34
CA PHE A 143 0.22 7.85 -10.79
C PHE A 143 1.61 7.60 -10.22
N GLY A 144 2.47 8.58 -10.44
CA GLY A 144 3.79 8.67 -9.80
C GLY A 144 4.75 7.59 -10.24
N GLY A 145 5.66 7.22 -9.34
CA GLY A 145 6.68 6.20 -9.55
C GLY A 145 8.03 6.75 -9.97
N GLU A 146 9.03 5.87 -9.89
CA GLU A 146 10.37 6.08 -10.36
C GLU A 146 10.42 5.90 -11.89
N THR A 147 11.00 6.88 -12.58
CA THR A 147 11.10 6.99 -14.04
C THR A 147 12.53 7.25 -14.47
N GLU A 148 12.84 6.98 -15.73
CA GLU A 148 14.05 7.51 -16.35
C GLU A 148 14.01 9.05 -16.33
N GLN A 149 15.12 9.68 -15.97
CA GLN A 149 15.20 11.13 -15.90
C GLN A 149 15.44 11.70 -17.31
N THR A 150 14.59 12.63 -17.74
CA THR A 150 14.59 13.14 -19.12
C THR A 150 15.63 14.25 -19.39
N GLU A 151 16.22 14.84 -18.34
CA GLU A 151 16.97 16.09 -18.49
C GLU A 151 18.48 15.98 -18.18
N ASN A 152 18.93 15.02 -17.34
CA ASN A 152 20.34 14.89 -16.98
C ASN A 152 20.74 13.43 -16.67
N ALA A 153 21.42 12.77 -17.60
CA ALA A 153 21.85 11.36 -17.46
C ALA A 153 22.76 11.09 -16.23
N ASN A 154 23.43 12.12 -15.70
CA ASN A 154 24.37 11.99 -14.57
C ASN A 154 23.70 11.96 -13.19
N MET A 155 22.38 12.14 -13.10
CA MET A 155 21.67 12.30 -11.82
C MET A 155 20.87 11.06 -11.38
N GLY A 156 20.95 9.95 -12.10
CA GLY A 156 20.20 8.73 -11.78
C GLY A 156 18.71 8.84 -12.13
N ARG A 157 17.88 7.98 -11.53
CA ARG A 157 16.43 7.91 -11.80
C ARG A 157 15.70 9.12 -11.18
N GLY A 158 14.66 9.58 -11.86
CA GLY A 158 13.77 10.67 -11.40
C GLY A 158 12.45 10.11 -10.88
N TYR A 159 11.65 10.92 -10.17
CA TYR A 159 10.29 10.55 -9.77
C TYR A 159 9.26 11.36 -10.56
N SER A 160 8.12 10.74 -10.87
CA SER A 160 7.01 11.35 -11.61
C SER A 160 5.94 11.87 -10.66
N ASN A 161 5.24 12.93 -11.05
CA ASN A 161 3.94 13.34 -10.49
C ASN A 161 2.83 13.35 -11.55
N LYS A 162 3.08 12.71 -12.69
CA LYS A 162 2.12 12.61 -13.79
C LYS A 162 1.05 11.57 -13.47
N ILE A 163 -0.14 11.79 -14.04
CA ILE A 163 -1.27 10.86 -13.99
C ILE A 163 -1.60 10.41 -15.41
N TYR A 164 -1.75 9.10 -15.58
CA TYR A 164 -2.12 8.48 -16.85
C TYR A 164 -3.43 7.72 -16.69
N ARG A 165 -4.19 7.61 -17.77
CA ARG A 165 -5.41 6.81 -17.82
C ARG A 165 -5.40 5.85 -18.99
N TYR A 166 -5.73 4.60 -18.73
CA TYR A 166 -6.10 3.62 -19.74
C TYR A 166 -7.61 3.45 -19.77
N SER A 167 -8.23 3.73 -20.92
CA SER A 167 -9.63 3.38 -21.18
C SER A 167 -9.69 1.93 -21.68
N ILE A 168 -10.37 1.06 -20.92
CA ILE A 168 -10.57 -0.34 -21.31
C ILE A 168 -11.47 -0.44 -22.55
N VAL A 169 -12.43 0.47 -22.67
CA VAL A 169 -13.38 0.51 -23.80
C VAL A 169 -12.69 0.96 -25.09
N GLU A 170 -11.86 1.99 -25.00
CA GLU A 170 -11.17 2.55 -26.18
C GLU A 170 -9.83 1.85 -26.47
N HIS A 171 -9.40 0.97 -25.57
CA HIS A 171 -8.07 0.36 -25.56
C HIS A 171 -6.93 1.39 -25.66
N LYS A 172 -7.09 2.55 -25.05
CA LYS A 172 -6.23 3.71 -25.27
C LYS A 172 -5.65 4.24 -23.97
N TRP A 173 -4.35 4.52 -23.98
CA TRP A 173 -3.69 5.31 -22.94
C TRP A 173 -3.70 6.79 -23.28
N GLU A 174 -3.73 7.62 -22.24
CA GLU A 174 -3.43 9.04 -22.32
C GLU A 174 -2.73 9.54 -21.06
N GLU A 175 -1.86 10.53 -21.21
CA GLU A 175 -1.40 11.37 -20.11
C GLU A 175 -2.48 12.43 -19.84
N ILE A 176 -3.03 12.43 -18.63
CA ILE A 176 -4.01 13.43 -18.25
C ILE A 176 -3.24 14.72 -17.95
N SER A 177 -3.76 15.84 -18.47
CA SER A 177 -3.28 17.19 -18.15
C SER A 177 -4.27 17.87 -17.19
N PRO A 178 -4.07 17.79 -15.87
CA PRO A 178 -5.07 18.26 -14.92
C PRO A 178 -5.25 19.77 -15.00
N LYS A 179 -6.51 20.23 -15.03
CA LYS A 179 -6.86 21.64 -15.22
C LYS A 179 -6.68 22.50 -13.97
N SER A 180 -6.45 21.87 -12.82
CA SER A 180 -6.17 22.55 -11.55
C SER A 180 -4.75 23.12 -11.53
N THR A 181 -4.50 24.09 -10.65
CA THR A 181 -3.16 24.56 -10.30
C THR A 181 -2.48 23.69 -9.23
N VAL A 182 -3.27 22.95 -8.43
CA VAL A 182 -2.75 21.98 -7.46
C VAL A 182 -1.99 20.89 -8.21
N ARG A 183 -0.77 20.62 -7.72
CA ARG A 183 0.13 19.59 -8.24
C ARG A 183 0.60 18.74 -7.06
N PRO A 184 0.24 17.45 -7.01
CA PRO A 184 0.85 16.55 -6.04
C PRO A 184 2.37 16.45 -6.24
N PRO A 185 3.11 16.06 -5.19
CA PRO A 185 4.55 15.89 -5.28
C PRO A 185 4.92 14.72 -6.19
N ALA A 186 6.14 14.76 -6.73
CA ALA A 186 6.72 13.65 -7.49
C ALA A 186 7.24 12.58 -6.53
N VAL A 187 6.52 11.48 -6.43
CA VAL A 187 6.72 10.46 -5.39
C VAL A 187 6.68 9.04 -5.96
N CYS A 188 7.38 8.13 -5.30
CA CYS A 188 7.21 6.69 -5.48
C CYS A 188 6.74 6.03 -4.17
N GLY A 189 6.26 4.78 -4.23
CA GLY A 189 5.76 4.07 -3.05
C GLY A 189 4.52 4.71 -2.42
N CYS A 190 3.78 5.53 -3.18
CA CYS A 190 2.49 6.08 -2.76
C CYS A 190 1.36 5.06 -3.00
N THR A 191 0.16 5.38 -2.52
CA THR A 191 -1.06 4.68 -2.90
C THR A 191 -2.05 5.65 -3.53
N ILE A 192 -2.66 5.28 -4.66
CA ILE A 192 -3.89 5.89 -5.14
C ILE A 192 -5.06 4.94 -4.89
N VAL A 193 -6.10 5.42 -4.22
CA VAL A 193 -7.27 4.63 -3.83
C VAL A 193 -8.54 5.27 -4.38
N ALA A 194 -9.38 4.47 -5.03
CA ALA A 194 -10.66 4.92 -5.55
C ALA A 194 -11.74 4.95 -4.46
N VAL A 195 -12.39 6.10 -4.28
CA VAL A 195 -13.61 6.26 -3.47
C VAL A 195 -14.69 6.89 -4.35
N GLY A 196 -15.55 6.05 -4.91
CA GLY A 196 -16.45 6.44 -6.00
C GLY A 196 -15.65 6.89 -7.23
N ARG A 197 -15.87 8.11 -7.70
CA ARG A 197 -15.17 8.73 -8.85
C ARG A 197 -14.03 9.68 -8.43
N LYS A 198 -13.45 9.44 -7.26
CA LYS A 198 -12.33 10.21 -6.72
C LYS A 198 -11.16 9.28 -6.50
N LEU A 199 -9.98 9.70 -6.96
CA LEU A 199 -8.72 9.02 -6.65
C LEU A 199 -8.01 9.78 -5.53
N CYS A 200 -7.87 9.14 -4.38
CA CYS A 200 -7.18 9.70 -3.22
C CYS A 200 -5.73 9.21 -3.23
N LEU A 201 -4.79 10.13 -3.41
CA LEU A 201 -3.36 9.91 -3.27
C LEU A 201 -2.96 10.07 -1.80
N ILE A 202 -2.34 9.05 -1.24
CA ILE A 202 -1.84 9.02 0.13
C ILE A 202 -0.36 8.65 0.12
N GLY A 203 0.43 9.39 0.89
CA GLY A 203 1.83 9.07 1.13
C GLY A 203 2.73 9.14 -0.09
N GLY A 204 3.83 8.42 -0.02
CA GLY A 204 4.91 8.36 -1.02
C GLY A 204 6.14 9.16 -0.62
N ILE A 205 7.30 8.71 -1.09
CA ILE A 205 8.60 9.33 -0.86
C ILE A 205 9.05 10.09 -2.10
N ALA A 206 9.50 11.32 -1.93
CA ALA A 206 10.09 12.15 -2.97
C ALA A 206 11.60 11.89 -3.07
N ARG A 207 12.23 12.41 -4.14
CA ARG A 207 13.66 12.18 -4.40
C ARG A 207 14.59 12.83 -3.38
N ASP A 208 14.13 13.87 -2.70
CA ASP A 208 14.83 14.53 -1.59
C ASP A 208 14.58 13.85 -0.23
N ASN A 209 14.03 12.63 -0.25
CA ASN A 209 13.61 11.84 0.91
C ASN A 209 12.47 12.47 1.74
N SER A 210 11.86 13.57 1.27
CA SER A 210 10.65 14.07 1.91
C SER A 210 9.50 13.08 1.70
N ILE A 211 8.77 12.78 2.77
CA ILE A 211 7.58 11.94 2.70
C ILE A 211 6.34 12.81 2.64
N ASN A 212 5.46 12.52 1.68
CA ASN A 212 4.19 13.21 1.53
C ASN A 212 3.27 12.88 2.71
N ASP A 213 2.93 13.89 3.50
CA ASP A 213 1.96 13.82 4.60
C ASP A 213 0.59 14.41 4.22
N GLN A 214 0.39 14.82 2.96
CA GLN A 214 -0.85 15.42 2.48
C GLN A 214 -1.71 14.41 1.72
N VAL A 215 -3.04 14.60 1.76
CA VAL A 215 -3.98 13.85 0.91
C VAL A 215 -4.33 14.69 -0.32
N TYR A 216 -3.99 14.19 -1.50
CA TYR A 216 -4.43 14.81 -2.76
C TYR A 216 -5.58 14.00 -3.36
N VAL A 217 -6.57 14.68 -3.91
CA VAL A 217 -7.73 14.03 -4.52
C VAL A 217 -7.92 14.50 -5.95
N PHE A 218 -7.89 13.55 -6.87
CA PHE A 218 -8.21 13.77 -8.27
C PHE A 218 -9.66 13.38 -8.57
N ASP A 219 -10.44 14.34 -9.07
CA ASP A 219 -11.82 14.10 -9.53
C ASP A 219 -11.77 13.58 -10.97
N THR A 220 -12.26 12.34 -11.19
CA THR A 220 -12.26 11.69 -12.51
C THR A 220 -13.42 12.15 -13.42
N GLY A 221 -14.27 13.06 -12.95
CA GLY A 221 -15.30 13.70 -13.74
C GLY A 221 -14.75 14.68 -14.78
N LYS A 222 -15.64 15.36 -15.51
CA LYS A 222 -15.33 16.19 -16.70
C LYS A 222 -14.21 17.24 -16.53
N LYS A 223 -13.95 17.68 -15.30
CA LYS A 223 -12.97 18.74 -15.03
C LYS A 223 -11.55 18.20 -14.81
N GLU A 224 -11.37 16.95 -14.39
CA GLU A 224 -10.05 16.33 -14.20
C GLU A 224 -9.09 17.21 -13.38
N THR A 225 -9.46 17.42 -12.11
CA THR A 225 -8.77 18.37 -11.23
C THR A 225 -8.22 17.69 -9.99
N TRP A 226 -6.98 18.03 -9.66
CA TRP A 226 -6.41 17.79 -8.35
C TRP A 226 -6.89 18.82 -7.33
N ASN A 227 -7.14 18.35 -6.12
CA ASN A 227 -7.45 19.15 -4.95
C ASN A 227 -6.58 18.66 -3.79
N LEU A 228 -6.11 19.58 -2.95
CA LEU A 228 -5.46 19.25 -1.69
C LEU A 228 -6.54 19.12 -0.61
N TRP A 229 -6.70 17.94 -0.02
CA TRP A 229 -7.73 17.63 0.97
C TRP A 229 -7.12 17.27 2.32
N GLY A 230 -7.88 17.58 3.37
CA GLY A 230 -7.64 17.13 4.73
C GLY A 230 -6.46 17.79 5.44
N GLU A 231 -6.30 17.40 6.71
CA GLU A 231 -5.14 17.75 7.51
C GLU A 231 -3.96 16.83 7.16
N LYS A 232 -2.76 17.23 7.62
CA LYS A 232 -1.57 16.38 7.60
C LYS A 232 -1.91 15.00 8.16
N ALA A 233 -1.46 13.96 7.47
CA ALA A 233 -1.58 12.59 7.91
C ALA A 233 -1.02 12.43 9.32
N PRO A 234 -1.66 11.60 10.17
CA PRO A 234 -1.19 11.33 11.52
C PRO A 234 0.28 10.89 11.58
N GLY A 235 1.06 11.54 12.45
CA GLY A 235 2.49 11.34 12.57
C GLY A 235 3.29 12.02 11.45
N VAL A 236 4.31 11.33 10.93
CA VAL A 236 5.00 11.70 9.70
C VAL A 236 4.35 10.94 8.54
N GLY A 237 4.35 11.53 7.34
CA GLY A 237 3.88 10.85 6.14
C GLY A 237 4.54 9.47 5.96
N ARG A 238 3.97 8.62 5.10
CA ARG A 238 4.45 7.24 4.90
C ARG A 238 4.62 6.83 3.44
N ALA A 239 5.51 5.89 3.15
CA ALA A 239 5.67 5.25 1.85
C ALA A 239 5.57 3.72 1.97
N PHE A 240 5.30 3.04 0.86
CA PHE A 240 5.20 1.57 0.79
C PHE A 240 4.19 0.95 1.76
N HIS A 241 3.16 1.72 2.13
CA HIS A 241 2.02 1.28 2.93
C HIS A 241 0.95 0.66 2.03
N SER A 242 -0.03 -0.02 2.62
CA SER A 242 -1.27 -0.38 1.93
C SER A 242 -2.38 0.60 2.28
N ALA A 243 -3.25 0.88 1.32
CA ALA A 243 -4.44 1.68 1.54
C ALA A 243 -5.64 1.10 0.78
N ILE A 244 -6.79 1.01 1.44
CA ILE A 244 -7.98 0.33 0.89
C ILE A 244 -9.24 1.14 1.20
N ALA A 245 -10.07 1.35 0.18
CA ALA A 245 -11.39 1.95 0.37
C ALA A 245 -12.38 0.95 0.97
N PHE A 246 -13.18 1.40 1.93
CA PHE A 246 -14.22 0.59 2.54
C PHE A 246 -15.41 1.44 3.01
N ALA A 247 -16.54 0.77 3.22
CA ALA A 247 -17.77 1.39 3.71
C ALA A 247 -18.21 2.66 2.94
N GLY A 248 -17.88 2.74 1.64
CA GLY A 248 -18.33 3.80 0.72
C GLY A 248 -17.48 5.07 0.71
N HIS A 249 -16.95 5.49 1.86
CA HIS A 249 -16.24 6.78 2.00
C HIS A 249 -15.03 6.76 2.93
N TYR A 250 -14.66 5.61 3.50
CA TYR A 250 -13.46 5.48 4.33
C TYR A 250 -12.30 4.91 3.52
N ILE A 251 -11.09 5.34 3.87
CA ILE A 251 -9.84 4.72 3.41
C ILE A 251 -9.08 4.25 4.64
N LEU A 252 -8.83 2.96 4.73
CA LEU A 252 -7.95 2.35 5.71
C LEU A 252 -6.51 2.46 5.21
N VAL A 253 -5.58 2.85 6.08
CA VAL A 253 -4.15 2.96 5.79
C VAL A 253 -3.38 2.18 6.84
N TYR A 254 -2.55 1.23 6.40
CA TYR A 254 -1.81 0.35 7.30
C TYR A 254 -0.33 0.22 6.91
N GLY A 255 0.51 0.31 7.94
CA GLY A 255 1.96 0.10 7.86
C GLY A 255 2.70 1.08 6.95
N GLY A 256 3.75 0.60 6.29
CA GLY A 256 4.69 1.37 5.49
C GLY A 256 5.94 1.80 6.26
N LYS A 257 6.78 2.59 5.60
CA LYS A 257 7.95 3.26 6.17
C LYS A 257 7.69 4.73 6.40
N ASP A 258 8.23 5.25 7.48
CA ASP A 258 8.21 6.68 7.77
C ASP A 258 9.50 7.41 7.34
N GLN A 259 9.65 8.69 7.73
CA GLN A 259 10.82 9.51 7.37
C GLN A 259 12.13 9.04 8.02
N GLU A 260 12.06 8.30 9.13
CA GLU A 260 13.22 7.72 9.79
C GLU A 260 13.56 6.33 9.20
N GLU A 261 12.87 5.96 8.12
CA GLU A 261 12.84 4.64 7.48
C GLU A 261 12.31 3.51 8.38
N TRP A 262 11.70 3.87 9.51
CA TRP A 262 11.20 2.89 10.46
C TRP A 262 9.91 2.28 9.93
N GLU A 263 9.81 0.96 10.04
CA GLU A 263 8.59 0.26 9.75
C GLU A 263 7.51 0.65 10.75
N SER A 264 6.30 0.81 10.23
CA SER A 264 5.15 1.20 11.04
C SER A 264 4.16 0.05 11.13
N SER A 265 3.52 -0.08 12.29
CA SER A 265 2.30 -0.87 12.49
C SER A 265 1.07 0.04 12.59
N ASN A 266 1.24 1.34 12.29
CA ASN A 266 0.16 2.31 12.46
C ASN A 266 -1.01 1.98 11.56
N PHE A 267 -2.19 2.20 12.12
CA PHE A 267 -3.48 1.93 11.51
C PHE A 267 -4.32 3.20 11.57
N PHE A 268 -4.54 3.82 10.41
CA PHE A 268 -5.28 5.07 10.28
C PHE A 268 -6.45 4.94 9.34
N ILE A 269 -7.47 5.77 9.58
CA ILE A 269 -8.64 5.84 8.73
C ILE A 269 -8.84 7.27 8.28
N PHE A 270 -8.98 7.46 6.97
CA PHE A 270 -9.35 8.75 6.40
C PHE A 270 -10.82 8.72 5.98
N ASP A 271 -11.61 9.65 6.53
CA ASP A 271 -12.99 9.89 6.11
C ASP A 271 -12.98 10.87 4.94
N VAL A 272 -13.34 10.41 3.74
CA VAL A 272 -13.31 11.22 2.51
C VAL A 272 -14.43 12.27 2.50
N GLU A 273 -15.53 12.04 3.19
CA GLU A 273 -16.64 13.01 3.28
C GLU A 273 -16.30 14.13 4.25
N LYS A 274 -15.76 13.79 5.42
CA LYS A 274 -15.32 14.77 6.43
C LYS A 274 -13.96 15.39 6.10
N ARG A 275 -13.19 14.76 5.21
CA ARG A 275 -11.80 15.11 4.88
C ARG A 275 -10.92 15.14 6.13
N GLN A 276 -11.04 14.11 6.95
CA GLN A 276 -10.41 14.07 8.27
C GLN A 276 -9.86 12.68 8.58
N TRP A 277 -8.72 12.67 9.27
CA TRP A 277 -8.09 11.44 9.77
C TRP A 277 -8.66 11.03 11.12
N PHE A 278 -8.73 9.72 11.33
CA PHE A 278 -9.19 9.06 12.54
C PHE A 278 -8.20 7.98 12.95
N GLU A 279 -8.08 7.80 14.25
CA GLU A 279 -7.49 6.61 14.85
C GLU A 279 -8.60 5.72 15.41
N SER A 280 -8.36 4.42 15.43
CA SER A 280 -9.24 3.50 16.14
C SER A 280 -8.67 3.15 17.51
N LYS A 281 -9.45 3.33 18.57
CA LYS A 281 -9.11 2.89 19.94
C LYS A 281 -9.66 1.50 20.28
N CYS A 282 -10.24 0.83 19.30
CA CYS A 282 -10.75 -0.53 19.35
C CYS A 282 -9.63 -1.52 19.75
N ASP A 283 -9.91 -2.40 20.71
CA ASP A 283 -8.94 -3.38 21.19
C ASP A 283 -8.65 -4.45 20.13
N GLU A 284 -9.60 -4.74 19.26
CA GLU A 284 -9.45 -5.63 18.11
C GLU A 284 -8.49 -5.06 17.06
N VAL A 285 -8.52 -3.74 16.83
CA VAL A 285 -7.52 -3.06 15.99
C VAL A 285 -6.15 -3.16 16.64
N ARG A 286 -6.04 -2.96 17.96
CA ARG A 286 -4.76 -3.10 18.67
C ARG A 286 -4.21 -4.51 18.62
N ALA A 287 -5.08 -5.51 18.78
CA ALA A 287 -4.73 -6.91 18.65
C ALA A 287 -4.26 -7.23 17.22
N PHE A 288 -5.01 -6.75 16.21
CA PHE A 288 -4.62 -6.86 14.81
C PHE A 288 -3.22 -6.28 14.57
N THR A 289 -2.95 -5.04 15.00
CA THR A 289 -1.65 -4.40 14.76
C THR A 289 -0.52 -5.04 15.55
N ALA A 290 -0.78 -5.60 16.73
CA ALA A 290 0.21 -6.35 17.50
C ALA A 290 0.61 -7.66 16.83
N ILE A 291 -0.36 -8.33 16.20
CA ILE A 291 -0.15 -9.62 15.52
C ILE A 291 0.44 -9.41 14.12
N ALA A 292 -0.12 -8.49 13.34
CA ALA A 292 0.40 -8.13 12.03
C ALA A 292 1.71 -7.34 12.10
N GLY A 293 2.01 -6.68 13.22
CA GLY A 293 3.31 -6.04 13.46
C GLY A 293 3.64 -4.91 12.49
N GLU A 294 4.91 -4.50 12.49
CA GLU A 294 5.43 -3.45 11.61
C GLU A 294 5.84 -4.04 10.27
N ARG A 295 5.42 -3.42 9.16
CA ARG A 295 5.72 -3.93 7.81
C ARG A 295 5.53 -2.89 6.71
N PHE A 296 6.22 -3.06 5.60
CA PHE A 296 6.05 -2.29 4.36
C PHE A 296 6.10 -3.19 3.13
N GLY A 297 5.65 -2.68 1.98
CA GLY A 297 5.64 -3.43 0.71
C GLY A 297 4.71 -4.65 0.73
N HIS A 298 3.72 -4.65 1.61
CA HIS A 298 2.75 -5.73 1.77
C HIS A 298 1.52 -5.52 0.87
N ALA A 299 0.82 -6.61 0.57
CA ALA A 299 -0.51 -6.57 -0.01
C ALA A 299 -1.57 -6.47 1.09
N ALA A 300 -2.69 -5.83 0.76
CA ALA A 300 -3.86 -5.86 1.61
C ALA A 300 -5.15 -5.86 0.78
N GLY A 301 -6.22 -6.41 1.33
CA GLY A 301 -7.55 -6.42 0.71
C GLY A 301 -8.66 -6.61 1.74
N ILE A 302 -9.88 -6.22 1.38
CA ILE A 302 -11.07 -6.54 2.17
C ILE A 302 -11.81 -7.66 1.45
N LEU A 303 -11.71 -8.86 1.99
CA LEU A 303 -12.27 -10.07 1.40
C LEU A 303 -13.52 -10.50 2.16
N ARG A 304 -14.41 -11.20 1.46
CA ARG A 304 -15.61 -11.81 2.01
C ARG A 304 -15.45 -13.32 2.12
N ASP A 305 -15.84 -13.86 3.26
CA ASP A 305 -15.92 -15.31 3.45
C ASP A 305 -17.24 -15.88 2.89
N HIS A 306 -17.42 -17.21 3.03
CA HIS A 306 -18.63 -17.92 2.59
C HIS A 306 -19.88 -17.57 3.42
N HIS A 307 -19.72 -16.93 4.56
CA HIS A 307 -20.80 -16.37 5.38
C HIS A 307 -21.08 -14.90 5.07
N ASN A 308 -20.41 -14.32 4.06
CA ASN A 308 -20.50 -12.92 3.65
C ASN A 308 -19.96 -11.92 4.70
N CYS A 309 -19.18 -12.40 5.67
CA CYS A 309 -18.43 -11.55 6.61
C CYS A 309 -17.25 -10.91 5.88
N SER A 310 -17.06 -9.59 6.08
CA SER A 310 -16.01 -8.81 5.41
C SER A 310 -14.85 -8.59 6.34
N SER A 311 -13.64 -8.89 5.86
CA SER A 311 -12.46 -8.97 6.69
C SER A 311 -11.27 -8.32 6.00
N LEU A 312 -10.54 -7.48 6.74
CA LEU A 312 -9.23 -7.04 6.30
C LEU A 312 -8.28 -8.24 6.25
N VAL A 313 -7.53 -8.37 5.16
CA VAL A 313 -6.47 -9.36 5.00
C VAL A 313 -5.21 -8.61 4.61
N VAL A 314 -4.11 -8.87 5.32
CA VAL A 314 -2.78 -8.32 5.01
C VAL A 314 -1.80 -9.47 4.83
N CYS A 315 -1.01 -9.43 3.76
CA CYS A 315 -0.09 -10.51 3.41
C CYS A 315 1.23 -10.00 2.83
N GLY A 316 2.30 -10.76 3.08
CA GLY A 316 3.65 -10.43 2.66
C GLY A 316 4.19 -9.15 3.31
N GLY A 317 5.12 -8.50 2.61
CA GLY A 317 5.88 -7.35 3.10
C GLY A 317 7.12 -7.76 3.90
N VAL A 318 7.95 -6.77 4.18
CA VAL A 318 9.24 -6.92 4.87
C VAL A 318 9.11 -6.41 6.32
N ARG A 319 9.79 -7.10 7.25
CA ARG A 319 9.90 -6.77 8.67
C ARG A 319 11.35 -6.95 9.13
N ASP A 320 11.93 -5.93 9.78
CA ASP A 320 13.39 -5.83 9.95
C ASP A 320 14.00 -6.66 11.11
N GLN A 321 13.22 -7.49 11.81
CA GLN A 321 13.73 -8.21 13.01
C GLN A 321 14.40 -9.57 12.76
N ASP A 322 14.50 -10.10 11.54
CA ASP A 322 14.90 -11.50 11.33
C ASP A 322 15.90 -11.80 10.20
N PHE A 323 16.79 -10.87 9.85
CA PHE A 323 17.95 -11.24 8.99
C PHE A 323 19.04 -12.01 9.75
N ALA A 324 19.10 -11.94 11.09
CA ALA A 324 20.17 -12.56 11.88
C ALA A 324 19.88 -14.00 12.35
N SER A 325 18.62 -14.45 12.35
CA SER A 325 18.23 -15.75 12.90
C SER A 325 18.19 -16.88 11.86
N GLY A 326 18.31 -16.58 10.56
CA GLY A 326 18.09 -17.56 9.49
C GLY A 326 16.68 -18.17 9.50
N VAL A 327 15.78 -17.60 10.32
CA VAL A 327 14.38 -17.93 10.42
C VAL A 327 13.66 -16.69 9.92
N VAL A 328 13.28 -16.68 8.64
CA VAL A 328 12.32 -15.68 8.18
C VAL A 328 11.01 -15.99 8.90
N GLN A 329 10.76 -15.30 10.02
CA GLN A 329 9.46 -15.32 10.66
C GLN A 329 8.50 -14.53 9.78
N THR A 330 7.98 -15.22 8.77
CA THR A 330 6.67 -14.94 8.21
C THR A 330 5.67 -15.12 9.34
N ILE A 331 5.47 -14.08 10.15
CA ILE A 331 4.26 -13.94 10.96
C ILE A 331 3.42 -12.98 10.13
N LEU A 332 2.56 -13.51 9.28
CA LEU A 332 1.34 -14.27 9.61
C LEU A 332 1.17 -15.40 8.57
N ARG A 333 0.92 -16.68 8.84
CA ARG A 333 0.43 -17.48 9.98
C ARG A 333 -0.92 -17.14 10.62
N ASP A 334 -1.48 -15.93 10.47
CA ASP A 334 -2.85 -15.62 10.89
C ASP A 334 -3.56 -14.71 9.86
N LEU A 335 -4.68 -15.20 9.32
CA LEU A 335 -5.70 -14.35 8.70
C LEU A 335 -6.25 -13.42 9.77
N ASN A 336 -5.78 -12.19 9.91
CA ASN A 336 -6.37 -11.29 10.90
C ASN A 336 -7.64 -10.62 10.34
N MET A 337 -8.75 -11.33 10.43
CA MET A 337 -10.04 -10.82 10.02
C MET A 337 -10.55 -9.78 11.01
N LEU A 338 -10.45 -8.51 10.65
CA LEU A 338 -11.13 -7.44 11.38
C LEU A 338 -12.47 -7.15 10.73
N GLU A 339 -13.57 -7.40 11.45
CA GLU A 339 -14.90 -7.02 10.99
C GLU A 339 -15.03 -5.50 10.90
N LEU A 340 -15.44 -5.01 9.72
CA LEU A 340 -15.51 -3.57 9.44
C LEU A 340 -16.47 -2.80 10.37
N THR A 341 -17.49 -3.47 10.90
CA THR A 341 -18.44 -2.90 11.86
C THR A 341 -17.73 -2.47 13.15
N VAL A 342 -16.82 -3.29 13.66
CA VAL A 342 -16.06 -3.04 14.89
C VAL A 342 -15.11 -1.84 14.74
N ILE A 343 -14.55 -1.66 13.53
CA ILE A 343 -13.63 -0.55 13.22
C ILE A 343 -14.29 0.81 13.44
N LEU A 344 -15.56 0.93 13.03
CA LEU A 344 -16.26 2.21 12.97
C LEU A 344 -16.81 2.68 14.32
N GLU A 345 -16.97 1.78 15.29
CA GLU A 345 -17.60 2.08 16.59
C GLU A 345 -16.72 2.95 17.51
N PHE A 346 -15.40 2.95 17.30
CA PHE A 346 -14.43 3.61 18.20
C PHE A 346 -13.46 4.56 17.47
N LEU A 347 -13.93 5.20 16.39
CA LEU A 347 -13.16 6.20 15.67
C LEU A 347 -13.09 7.51 16.44
N ILE A 348 -11.87 8.00 16.66
CA ILE A 348 -11.62 9.30 17.28
C ILE A 348 -10.90 10.18 16.27
N PRO A 349 -11.37 11.43 16.06
CA PRO A 349 -10.66 12.38 15.23
C PRO A 349 -9.20 12.48 15.64
N TYR A 350 -8.30 12.35 14.68
CA TYR A 350 -6.91 12.64 14.92
C TYR A 350 -6.74 14.14 15.00
N HIS A 351 -6.26 14.62 16.14
CA HIS A 351 -5.79 15.99 16.29
C HIS A 351 -4.30 15.89 16.58
N SER A 352 -3.47 16.54 15.76
CA SER A 352 -2.04 16.65 16.05
C SER A 352 -1.90 17.28 17.43
N VAL A 353 -1.53 16.49 18.45
CA VAL A 353 -1.16 17.05 19.74
C VAL A 353 0.04 17.94 19.47
N SER A 354 -0.10 19.25 19.68
CA SER A 354 1.05 20.15 19.66
C SER A 354 2.07 19.58 20.64
N ARG A 355 3.31 19.38 20.20
CA ARG A 355 4.42 19.04 21.08
C ARG A 355 4.76 20.26 21.97
N ASP A 356 3.83 20.68 22.82
CA ASP A 356 3.98 21.77 23.79
C ASP A 356 3.42 21.34 25.17
N SER A 357 3.80 20.16 25.64
CA SER A 357 3.54 19.73 27.01
C SER A 357 4.66 18.87 27.60
N LYS A 358 5.91 19.28 27.37
CA LYS A 358 7.06 18.89 28.19
C LYS A 358 7.75 20.13 28.75
N GLN A 359 7.08 20.88 29.61
CA GLN A 359 7.71 21.75 30.61
C GLN A 359 6.67 22.22 31.64
N ALA A 360 6.16 21.28 32.45
CA ALA A 360 5.47 21.60 33.69
C ALA A 360 5.52 20.41 34.66
N GLU A 361 6.72 19.88 34.91
CA GLU A 361 6.97 19.13 36.15
C GLU A 361 8.11 19.82 36.88
N SER A 362 7.70 20.64 37.85
CA SER A 362 8.55 21.21 38.88
C SER A 362 9.23 20.06 39.66
N LYS A 363 10.55 19.92 39.53
CA LYS A 363 11.33 19.20 40.54
C LYS A 363 11.53 20.09 41.77
N PRO A 364 11.46 19.54 43.00
CA PRO A 364 11.73 20.31 44.20
C PRO A 364 13.22 20.68 44.27
N SER A 365 13.46 21.87 44.78
CA SER A 365 14.74 22.36 45.27
C SER A 365 15.36 21.40 46.28
N ASP A 366 16.64 21.11 46.13
CA ASP A 366 17.55 21.13 47.28
C ASP A 366 18.98 21.42 46.85
N CYS A 367 19.63 22.21 47.69
CA CYS A 367 20.87 22.92 47.48
C CYS A 367 22.11 22.06 47.75
N ALA A 368 23.23 22.61 47.26
CA ALA A 368 24.58 22.62 47.84
C ALA A 368 25.60 21.57 47.38
N ALA A 369 26.53 22.09 46.56
CA ALA A 369 27.98 22.15 46.81
C ALA A 369 28.76 20.84 46.98
N ASN A 370 29.66 20.52 46.05
CA ASN A 370 31.06 20.98 46.03
C ASN A 370 31.87 20.22 44.96
N ASN A 371 32.79 20.94 44.32
CA ASN A 371 34.15 20.59 43.91
C ASN A 371 34.44 19.13 43.46
N ASP A 372 34.87 18.94 42.20
CA ASP A 372 36.30 18.93 41.84
C ASP A 372 36.53 18.50 40.37
N CYS A 373 37.26 19.36 39.67
CA CYS A 373 38.35 19.11 38.70
C CYS A 373 38.66 17.70 38.12
N ILE A 374 38.89 17.72 36.79
CA ILE A 374 40.02 17.17 36.02
C ILE A 374 39.89 15.79 35.31
N ASP A 375 40.11 15.87 33.98
CA ASP A 375 40.73 14.99 32.97
C ASP A 375 40.46 13.47 32.93
N LEU A 376 39.82 13.02 31.84
CA LEU A 376 40.49 12.42 30.66
C LEU A 376 39.53 12.33 29.46
#